data_AF-A0A2H3CJL1-F1
#
_entry.id   AF-A0A2H3CJL1-F1
#
_cell.length_a   1.000
_cell.length_b   1.000
_cell.length_c   1.000
_cell.angle_alpha   90.00
_cell.angle_beta   90.00
_cell.angle_gamma   90.00
#
_symmetry.space_group_name_H-M   'P 1'
#
loop_
_entity.id
_entity.type
_entity.pdbx_description
1 polymer ?
#
loop_
_entity_poly.entity_id
_entity_poly.type
_entity_poly.pdbx_seq_one_letter_code
_entity_poly.pdbx_strand_id
1 'polypeptide(L)'
;YNDSLATPATQVPNNFRYHQTLDMQTVYEAFFLHAVLLDAYNRHEPLELPHAGPQRDHLVAALDSRNKRMIGTGQEFWAHRCKKCMHLIQGPDGKIYAVDAGVMDGTTMGHTCCSVDASEVGICRIDLLTPKDRFCPQHSDRKDKCFVKECQLPPEKKDKRRTHKGMRELVSRYLRRPRDTHEDGDRVNVVESRPTIIGRLNRKWTHNEQLFVRPCGVIVSRCTFYHAEGLESCNDFLKVTFPTSQYPSCLPSYIFYDNNCQMLRHLWKQRDPYYNKTGMVVETWHAQSHKETDEFCRRWCLPSRFPELIMDDGKGGKKWRFNASAAEQANSWFGGYHPIVREMSRARYTFYLDEMIAMRNRAVVAKLEDQGQAPVLAPESVLRAPVQLIQPAA
;
A
#
# COMPACT_ATOMS: atom_id res chain seq x y z
N TYR A 1 -2.85 -8.30 69.75
CA TYR A 1 -2.83 -9.29 68.65
C TYR A 1 -4.20 -9.95 68.67
N ASN A 2 -5.01 -9.76 67.63
CA ASN A 2 -6.32 -10.39 67.37
C ASN A 2 -7.63 -9.78 67.95
N ASP A 3 -7.85 -8.46 67.87
CA ASP A 3 -9.22 -7.89 67.93
C ASP A 3 -9.77 -7.50 66.55
N SER A 4 -8.98 -7.63 65.48
CA SER A 4 -9.37 -7.26 64.11
C SER A 4 -9.94 -8.40 63.26
N LEU A 5 -10.19 -9.58 63.84
CA LEU A 5 -10.68 -10.78 63.12
C LEU A 5 -12.19 -11.03 63.28
N ALA A 6 -12.94 -10.14 63.95
CA ALA A 6 -14.36 -10.33 64.24
C ALA A 6 -15.32 -9.48 63.38
N THR A 7 -14.83 -8.80 62.34
CA THR A 7 -15.71 -8.11 61.39
C THR A 7 -16.12 -9.11 60.30
N PRO A 8 -17.42 -9.35 60.05
CA PRO A 8 -17.85 -10.15 58.91
C PRO A 8 -17.21 -9.59 57.64
N ALA A 9 -16.65 -10.44 56.78
CA ALA A 9 -16.08 -10.07 55.48
C ALA A 9 -17.17 -9.62 54.47
N THR A 10 -18.17 -8.86 54.93
CA THR A 10 -19.28 -8.33 54.13
C THR A 10 -18.97 -6.94 53.55
N GLN A 11 -17.93 -6.28 54.04
CA GLN A 11 -17.39 -5.04 53.47
C GLN A 11 -15.99 -5.28 52.89
N VAL A 12 -15.91 -6.18 51.91
CA VAL A 12 -14.74 -6.18 51.00
C VAL A 12 -14.88 -4.93 50.14
N PRO A 13 -13.96 -3.95 50.21
CA PRO A 13 -14.02 -2.81 49.33
C PRO A 13 -13.80 -3.33 47.90
N ASN A 14 -14.85 -3.24 47.08
CA ASN A 14 -14.74 -3.51 45.66
C ASN A 14 -14.12 -2.24 45.04
N ASN A 15 -12.80 -2.14 45.14
CA ASN A 15 -12.01 -0.97 44.70
C ASN A 15 -12.17 -0.69 43.21
N PHE A 16 -12.67 -1.68 42.46
CA PHE A 16 -12.90 -1.60 41.03
C PHE A 16 -14.35 -1.25 40.73
N ARG A 17 -14.60 0.03 40.51
CA ARG A 17 -15.83 0.47 39.83
C ARG A 17 -15.64 0.18 38.34
N TYR A 18 -16.30 -0.86 37.84
CA TYR A 18 -16.26 -1.19 36.42
C TYR A 18 -16.92 -0.05 35.64
N HIS A 19 -16.12 0.71 34.88
CA HIS A 19 -16.66 1.70 33.96
C HIS A 19 -17.21 0.96 32.75
N GLN A 20 -18.53 0.91 32.60
CA GLN A 20 -19.22 0.29 31.45
C GLN A 20 -19.06 1.08 30.14
N THR A 21 -18.21 2.12 30.12
CA THR A 21 -17.97 2.95 28.95
C THR A 21 -16.93 2.29 28.06
N LEU A 22 -17.39 1.70 26.96
CA LEU A 22 -16.54 1.24 25.87
C LEU A 22 -15.97 2.47 25.14
N ASP A 23 -14.74 2.86 25.46
CA ASP A 23 -14.07 3.95 24.75
C ASP A 23 -13.32 3.44 23.49
N MET A 24 -13.02 4.39 22.60
CA MET A 24 -12.33 4.11 21.33
C MET A 24 -10.97 3.41 21.55
N GLN A 25 -10.25 3.77 22.61
CA GLN A 25 -8.93 3.21 22.90
C GLN A 25 -9.04 1.73 23.29
N THR A 26 -10.00 1.39 24.15
CA THR A 26 -10.29 0.02 24.59
C THR A 26 -10.69 -0.85 23.41
N VAL A 27 -11.51 -0.35 22.48
CA VAL A 27 -11.89 -1.07 21.25
C VAL A 27 -10.66 -1.37 20.39
N TYR A 28 -9.78 -0.39 20.17
CA TYR A 28 -8.58 -0.63 19.38
C TYR A 28 -7.62 -1.60 20.06
N GLU A 29 -7.37 -1.45 21.36
CA GLU A 29 -6.48 -2.35 22.09
C GLU A 29 -7.01 -3.78 22.07
N ALA A 30 -8.31 -3.97 22.27
CA ALA A 30 -8.95 -5.28 22.14
C ALA A 30 -8.83 -5.85 20.71
N PHE A 31 -9.04 -5.03 19.68
CA PHE A 31 -8.88 -5.43 18.28
C PHE A 31 -7.45 -5.93 18.00
N PHE A 32 -6.43 -5.12 18.33
CA PHE A 32 -5.04 -5.47 18.05
C PHE A 32 -4.60 -6.69 18.85
N LEU A 33 -4.97 -6.78 20.13
CA LEU A 33 -4.64 -7.94 20.96
C LEU A 33 -5.28 -9.21 20.41
N HIS A 34 -6.57 -9.18 20.09
CA HIS A 34 -7.28 -10.31 19.51
C HIS A 34 -6.67 -10.76 18.17
N ALA A 35 -6.39 -9.81 17.27
CA ALA A 35 -5.82 -10.12 15.97
C ALA A 35 -4.41 -10.73 16.06
N VAL A 36 -3.56 -10.22 16.95
CA VAL A 36 -2.21 -10.78 17.18
C VAL A 36 -2.29 -12.16 17.85
N LEU A 37 -3.22 -12.37 18.78
CA LEU A 37 -3.47 -13.69 19.36
C LEU A 37 -3.94 -14.69 18.30
N LEU A 38 -4.83 -14.27 17.39
CA LEU A 38 -5.31 -15.10 16.31
C LEU A 38 -4.19 -15.45 15.31
N ASP A 39 -3.33 -14.49 14.95
CA ASP A 39 -2.14 -14.73 14.13
C ASP A 39 -1.20 -15.76 14.79
N ALA A 40 -0.91 -15.61 16.09
CA ALA A 40 -0.07 -16.55 16.82
C ALA A 40 -0.70 -17.95 16.88
N TYR A 41 -2.01 -18.03 17.18
CA TYR A 41 -2.78 -19.27 17.20
C TYR A 41 -2.74 -20.00 15.86
N ASN A 42 -3.00 -19.29 14.75
CA ASN A 42 -3.00 -19.87 13.41
C ASN A 42 -1.62 -20.38 12.97
N ARG A 43 -0.54 -19.82 13.54
CA ARG A 43 0.85 -20.25 13.27
C ARG A 43 1.34 -21.32 14.24
N HIS A 44 0.52 -21.71 15.22
CA HIS A 44 0.91 -22.61 16.31
C HIS A 44 2.14 -22.12 17.09
N GLU A 45 2.24 -20.81 17.29
CA GLU A 45 3.34 -20.18 18.04
C GLU A 45 2.81 -19.44 19.28
N PRO A 46 3.58 -19.36 20.38
CA PRO A 46 3.21 -18.54 21.53
C PRO A 46 3.32 -17.05 21.20
N LEU A 47 2.40 -16.25 21.75
CA LEU A 47 2.51 -14.81 21.73
C LEU A 47 3.34 -14.33 22.93
N GLU A 48 4.53 -13.78 22.64
CA GLU A 48 5.39 -13.18 23.65
C GLU A 48 5.24 -11.65 23.65
N LEU A 49 4.87 -11.09 24.79
CA LEU A 49 4.75 -9.64 24.99
C LEU A 49 5.60 -9.17 26.17
N PRO A 50 6.15 -7.94 26.14
CA PRO A 50 6.86 -7.37 27.27
C PRO A 50 5.94 -7.24 28.50
N HIS A 51 6.43 -7.64 29.67
CA HIS A 51 5.68 -7.49 30.93
C HIS A 51 5.69 -6.03 31.45
N ALA A 52 6.72 -5.25 31.10
CA ALA A 52 6.91 -3.88 31.59
C ALA A 52 6.88 -2.86 30.45
N GLY A 53 6.62 -1.60 30.81
CA GLY A 53 6.57 -0.47 29.87
C GLY A 53 5.17 0.06 29.62
N PRO A 54 5.01 1.13 28.82
CA PRO A 54 3.70 1.70 28.52
C PRO A 54 2.81 0.72 27.75
N GLN A 55 1.54 0.59 28.16
CA GLN A 55 0.53 -0.28 27.52
C GLN A 55 0.49 -0.12 25.99
N ARG A 56 0.57 1.13 25.52
CA ARG A 56 0.54 1.45 24.09
C ARG A 56 1.67 0.81 23.26
N ASP A 57 2.79 0.49 23.91
CA ASP A 57 4.03 0.03 23.28
C ASP A 57 4.17 -1.51 23.35
N HIS A 58 3.40 -2.19 24.21
CA HIS A 58 3.50 -3.65 24.44
C HIS A 58 3.33 -4.48 23.17
N LEU A 59 2.41 -4.07 22.28
CA LEU A 59 2.11 -4.82 21.06
C LEU A 59 3.07 -4.47 19.91
N VAL A 60 3.86 -3.39 19.99
CA VAL A 60 4.59 -2.85 18.82
C VAL A 60 5.50 -3.90 18.18
N ALA A 61 6.28 -4.62 18.99
CA ALA A 61 7.19 -5.66 18.47
C ALA A 61 6.43 -6.82 17.79
N ALA A 62 5.31 -7.25 18.37
CA ALA A 62 4.49 -8.32 17.80
C ALA A 62 3.82 -7.86 16.49
N LEU A 63 3.28 -6.64 16.45
CA LEU A 63 2.71 -6.03 15.25
C LEU A 63 3.76 -5.91 14.14
N ASP A 64 4.96 -5.44 14.45
CA ASP A 64 6.05 -5.31 13.47
C ASP A 64 6.54 -6.65 12.95
N SER A 65 6.63 -7.66 13.83
CA SER A 65 6.96 -9.03 13.43
C SER A 65 5.96 -9.57 12.42
N ARG A 66 4.65 -9.40 12.69
CA ARG A 66 3.58 -9.78 11.77
C ARG A 66 3.64 -8.96 10.48
N ASN A 67 3.78 -7.64 10.56
CA ASN A 67 3.88 -6.76 9.39
C ASN A 67 5.00 -7.17 8.44
N LYS A 68 6.17 -7.58 8.96
CA LYS A 68 7.28 -8.07 8.13
C LYS A 68 6.92 -9.35 7.37
N ARG A 69 6.17 -10.27 7.99
CA ARG A 69 5.71 -11.50 7.32
C ARG A 69 4.75 -11.22 6.18
N MET A 70 3.95 -10.16 6.26
CA MET A 70 2.98 -9.81 5.22
C MET A 70 3.60 -9.25 3.94
N ILE A 71 4.85 -8.79 4.00
CA ILE A 71 5.54 -8.19 2.85
C ILE A 71 5.71 -9.24 1.74
N GLY A 72 5.29 -8.90 0.52
CA GLY A 72 5.41 -9.77 -0.63
C GLY A 72 4.34 -10.86 -0.64
N THR A 73 4.69 -12.07 -0.24
CA THR A 73 3.84 -13.26 -0.39
C THR A 73 2.99 -13.60 0.83
N GLY A 74 3.04 -12.78 1.89
CA GLY A 74 2.44 -13.13 3.18
C GLY A 74 0.92 -12.97 3.29
N GLN A 75 0.25 -12.36 2.31
CA GLN A 75 -1.22 -12.33 2.28
C GLN A 75 -1.78 -13.75 2.13
N GLU A 76 -2.79 -14.10 2.94
CA GLU A 76 -3.42 -15.43 2.96
C GLU A 76 -3.84 -15.92 1.56
N PHE A 77 -4.32 -14.98 0.73
CA PHE A 77 -4.77 -15.25 -0.64
C PHE A 77 -3.78 -14.79 -1.72
N TRP A 78 -2.49 -14.64 -1.40
CA TRP A 78 -1.47 -14.18 -2.35
C TRP A 78 -1.45 -15.03 -3.65
N ALA A 79 -1.51 -16.36 -3.50
CA ALA A 79 -1.51 -17.33 -4.60
C ALA A 79 -2.90 -17.57 -5.22
N HIS A 80 -3.89 -16.72 -4.95
CA HIS A 80 -5.26 -16.95 -5.37
C HIS A 80 -5.41 -17.08 -6.90
N ARG A 81 -6.25 -18.05 -7.31
CA ARG A 81 -6.75 -18.23 -8.67
C ARG A 81 -8.24 -18.57 -8.61
N CYS A 82 -9.01 -18.15 -9.60
CA CYS A 82 -10.41 -18.53 -9.78
C CYS A 82 -10.80 -18.31 -11.25
N LYS A 83 -12.01 -18.74 -11.64
CA LYS A 83 -12.53 -18.61 -13.01
C LYS A 83 -12.69 -17.17 -13.53
N LYS A 84 -12.64 -16.16 -12.66
CA LYS A 84 -12.63 -14.73 -13.04
C LYS A 84 -11.23 -14.15 -13.20
N CYS A 85 -10.25 -14.79 -12.57
CA CYS A 85 -8.89 -14.29 -12.42
C CYS A 85 -7.90 -15.04 -13.32
N MET A 86 -8.28 -16.23 -13.77
CA MET A 86 -7.52 -17.08 -14.67
C MET A 86 -8.49 -17.78 -15.64
N HIS A 87 -8.12 -17.81 -16.90
CA HIS A 87 -8.84 -18.54 -17.95
C HIS A 87 -7.90 -19.51 -18.65
N LEU A 88 -8.46 -20.62 -19.10
CA LEU A 88 -7.75 -21.57 -19.95
C LEU A 88 -8.04 -21.23 -21.41
N ILE A 89 -7.00 -21.14 -22.23
CA ILE A 89 -7.11 -20.92 -23.67
C ILE A 89 -6.35 -21.99 -24.43
N GLN A 90 -6.86 -22.38 -25.59
CA GLN A 90 -6.15 -23.29 -26.48
C GLN A 90 -5.22 -22.47 -27.38
N GLY A 91 -3.93 -22.79 -27.35
CA GLY A 91 -2.93 -22.17 -28.21
C GLY A 91 -3.00 -22.71 -29.65
N PRO A 92 -2.30 -22.07 -30.60
CA PRO A 92 -2.25 -22.53 -31.98
C PRO A 92 -1.63 -23.93 -32.15
N ASP A 93 -0.81 -24.35 -31.19
CA ASP A 93 -0.20 -25.68 -31.10
C ASP A 93 -1.16 -26.76 -30.53
N GLY A 94 -2.41 -26.40 -30.28
CA GLY A 94 -3.43 -27.28 -29.71
C GLY A 94 -3.32 -27.50 -28.20
N LYS A 95 -2.29 -26.96 -27.53
CA LYS A 95 -2.11 -27.11 -26.07
C LYS A 95 -2.97 -26.11 -25.30
N ILE A 96 -3.24 -26.43 -24.03
CA ILE A 96 -3.99 -25.56 -23.13
C ILE A 96 -3.02 -24.72 -22.30
N TYR A 97 -3.22 -23.41 -22.33
CA TYR A 97 -2.47 -22.43 -21.57
C TYR A 97 -3.37 -21.75 -20.55
N ALA A 98 -2.83 -21.48 -19.36
CA ALA A 98 -3.49 -20.65 -18.37
C ALA A 98 -3.06 -19.19 -18.56
N VAL A 99 -4.05 -18.31 -18.70
CA VAL A 99 -3.86 -16.86 -18.77
C VAL A 99 -4.52 -16.23 -17.56
N ASP A 100 -3.75 -15.46 -16.81
CA ASP A 100 -4.21 -14.74 -15.63
C ASP A 100 -3.83 -13.26 -15.68
N ALA A 101 -4.52 -12.47 -14.87
CA ALA A 101 -4.24 -11.04 -14.78
C ALA A 101 -4.21 -10.54 -13.34
N GLY A 102 -3.67 -9.35 -13.19
CA GLY A 102 -3.73 -8.54 -11.98
C GLY A 102 -3.76 -7.06 -12.32
N VAL A 103 -4.26 -6.27 -11.38
CA VAL A 103 -4.43 -4.83 -11.53
C VAL A 103 -3.69 -4.16 -10.37
N MET A 104 -2.87 -3.17 -10.68
CA MET A 104 -2.15 -2.37 -9.71
C MET A 104 -2.69 -0.94 -9.76
N ASP A 105 -3.05 -0.40 -8.60
CA ASP A 105 -3.49 1.00 -8.48
C ASP A 105 -3.25 1.53 -7.06
N GLY A 106 -3.13 2.86 -6.95
CA GLY A 106 -2.82 3.57 -5.72
C GLY A 106 -4.03 4.31 -5.16
N THR A 107 -4.11 4.40 -3.82
CA THR A 107 -5.09 5.26 -3.15
C THR A 107 -4.40 6.21 -2.19
N THR A 108 -4.88 7.45 -2.16
CA THR A 108 -4.33 8.52 -1.31
C THR A 108 -4.71 8.28 0.14
N MET A 109 -3.96 7.37 0.76
CA MET A 109 -3.99 7.05 2.17
C MET A 109 -2.57 6.98 2.70
N GLY A 110 -2.42 7.32 3.97
CA GLY A 110 -1.10 7.30 4.59
C GLY A 110 -1.12 7.53 6.08
N HIS A 111 0.05 7.38 6.67
CA HIS A 111 0.32 7.71 8.06
C HIS A 111 1.41 8.79 8.14
N THR A 112 1.55 9.40 9.31
CA THR A 112 2.60 10.40 9.53
C THR A 112 3.98 9.74 9.49
N CYS A 113 4.94 10.42 8.86
CA CYS A 113 6.31 9.96 8.70
C CYS A 113 7.30 11.10 8.96
N CYS A 114 8.59 10.76 9.05
CA CYS A 114 9.63 11.75 9.32
C CYS A 114 9.66 12.83 8.23
N SER A 115 9.52 14.09 8.63
CA SER A 115 9.55 15.28 7.77
C SER A 115 10.95 15.68 7.29
N VAL A 116 11.98 14.87 7.57
CA VAL A 116 13.32 15.11 7.04
C VAL A 116 13.29 15.11 5.51
N ASP A 117 14.04 16.01 4.90
CA ASP A 117 14.10 16.13 3.45
C ASP A 117 14.82 14.89 2.88
N ALA A 118 14.16 14.19 1.97
CA ALA A 118 14.72 13.00 1.35
C ALA A 118 15.93 13.31 0.48
N SER A 119 16.08 14.56 0.01
CA SER A 119 17.28 15.00 -0.71
C SER A 119 18.52 15.11 0.20
N GLU A 120 18.36 15.21 1.52
CA GLU A 120 19.48 15.34 2.46
C GLU A 120 19.97 13.98 2.98
N VAL A 121 19.04 13.06 3.28
CA VAL A 121 19.36 11.81 4.00
C VAL A 121 18.74 10.56 3.35
N GLY A 122 18.17 10.69 2.15
CA GLY A 122 17.37 9.63 1.55
C GLY A 122 16.02 9.42 2.25
N ILE A 123 15.33 8.34 1.88
CA ILE A 123 14.00 8.05 2.42
C ILE A 123 14.12 7.54 3.87
N CYS A 124 13.81 8.41 4.84
CA CYS A 124 13.73 8.03 6.24
C CYS A 124 12.50 7.14 6.52
N ARG A 125 12.75 5.88 6.88
CA ARG A 125 11.73 4.88 7.26
C ARG A 125 11.75 4.60 8.76
N ILE A 126 12.35 5.49 9.56
CA ILE A 126 12.41 5.35 11.01
C ILE A 126 11.11 5.88 11.60
N ASP A 127 10.56 5.11 12.51
CA ASP A 127 9.28 5.41 13.12
C ASP A 127 9.35 6.66 13.99
N LEU A 128 8.25 7.40 14.00
CA LEU A 128 8.05 8.51 14.91
C LEU A 128 7.78 7.96 16.30
N LEU A 129 8.28 8.62 17.34
CA LEU A 129 7.97 8.26 18.74
C LEU A 129 6.47 8.38 19.01
N THR A 130 5.85 9.42 18.45
CA THR A 130 4.39 9.56 18.42
C THR A 130 3.93 9.99 17.02
N PRO A 131 2.71 9.64 16.59
CA PRO A 131 2.17 10.11 15.30
C PRO A 131 2.08 11.65 15.19
N LYS A 132 2.17 12.37 16.31
CA LYS A 132 2.15 13.83 16.40
C LYS A 132 3.54 14.47 16.20
N ASP A 133 4.61 13.68 16.27
CA ASP A 133 5.95 14.17 15.99
C ASP A 133 6.14 14.52 14.52
N ARG A 134 7.03 15.49 14.24
CA ARG A 134 7.44 15.81 12.86
C ARG A 134 8.68 15.06 12.43
N PHE A 135 9.55 14.71 13.36
CA PHE A 135 10.83 14.05 13.08
C PHE A 135 10.97 12.83 13.97
N CYS A 136 11.59 11.79 13.43
CA CYS A 136 11.90 10.58 14.18
C CYS A 136 13.01 10.85 15.22
N PRO A 137 13.27 9.92 16.16
CA PRO A 137 14.31 10.10 17.17
C PRO A 137 15.69 10.46 16.61
N GLN A 138 16.08 9.86 15.47
CA GLN A 138 17.38 10.13 14.83
C GLN A 138 17.48 11.50 14.16
N HIS A 139 16.36 12.12 13.81
CA HIS A 139 16.31 13.46 13.21
C HIS A 139 15.69 14.48 14.17
N SER A 140 15.72 14.21 15.46
CA SER A 140 15.13 15.07 16.49
C SER A 140 15.82 16.42 16.58
N ASP A 141 17.11 16.51 16.23
CA ASP A 141 17.90 17.74 16.12
C ASP A 141 17.27 18.78 15.17
N ARG A 142 16.56 18.33 14.13
CA ARG A 142 15.85 19.21 13.19
C ARG A 142 14.70 19.96 13.84
N LYS A 143 14.22 19.56 15.02
CA LYS A 143 13.19 20.28 15.79
C LYS A 143 13.69 21.66 16.26
N ASP A 144 15.00 21.78 16.47
CA ASP A 144 15.68 22.95 17.05
C ASP A 144 16.41 23.78 16.01
N LYS A 145 16.18 23.52 14.73
CA LYS A 145 16.75 24.28 13.60
C LYS A 145 15.68 25.13 12.93
N CYS A 146 16.14 26.18 12.27
CA CYS A 146 15.29 27.07 11.51
C CYS A 146 14.61 26.30 10.39
N PHE A 147 13.37 26.69 10.14
CA PHE A 147 12.52 26.12 9.11
C PHE A 147 13.03 26.29 7.66
N VAL A 148 13.90 27.27 7.42
CA VAL A 148 14.49 27.53 6.10
C VAL A 148 15.52 26.44 5.78
N LYS A 149 15.47 25.91 4.56
CA LYS A 149 16.40 24.88 4.08
C LYS A 149 17.84 25.42 4.20
N GLU A 150 18.77 24.56 4.61
CA GLU A 150 20.19 24.90 4.89
C GLU A 150 20.45 25.86 6.06
N CYS A 151 19.41 26.41 6.71
CA CYS A 151 19.61 27.26 7.87
C CYS A 151 19.84 26.44 9.14
N GLN A 152 21.05 26.55 9.70
CA GLN A 152 21.45 25.85 10.93
C GLN A 152 21.16 26.63 12.22
N LEU A 153 20.64 27.86 12.11
CA LEU A 153 20.34 28.70 13.27
C LEU A 153 19.10 28.20 14.02
N PRO A 154 19.02 28.38 15.35
CA PRO A 154 17.85 27.97 16.11
C PRO A 154 16.62 28.83 15.80
N PRO A 155 15.41 28.27 15.87
CA PRO A 155 14.18 29.03 15.74
C PRO A 155 13.97 29.94 16.96
N GLU A 156 13.28 31.06 16.77
CA GLU A 156 12.90 31.89 17.92
C GLU A 156 11.86 31.16 18.79
N LYS A 157 12.07 31.15 20.13
CA LYS A 157 11.23 30.44 21.10
C LYS A 157 9.74 30.78 21.04
N LYS A 158 9.38 32.00 20.60
CA LYS A 158 7.98 32.47 20.51
C LYS A 158 7.39 32.39 19.09
N ASP A 159 8.17 31.94 18.11
CA ASP A 159 7.73 31.90 16.72
C ASP A 159 7.04 30.58 16.38
N LYS A 160 5.72 30.61 16.19
CA LYS A 160 4.95 29.45 15.72
C LYS A 160 5.45 28.92 14.38
N ARG A 161 6.10 29.77 13.57
CA ARG A 161 6.68 29.43 12.26
C ARG A 161 8.06 28.79 12.37
N ARG A 162 8.61 28.65 13.59
CA ARG A 162 9.94 28.08 13.86
C ARG A 162 11.02 28.64 12.94
N THR A 163 10.98 29.96 12.76
CA THR A 163 11.94 30.73 11.98
C THR A 163 12.84 31.54 12.90
N HIS A 164 14.08 31.77 12.50
CA HIS A 164 14.94 32.75 13.16
C HIS A 164 14.67 34.14 12.56
N LYS A 165 15.04 35.21 13.29
CA LYS A 165 14.71 36.61 12.96
C LYS A 165 15.00 36.99 11.50
N GLY A 166 16.18 36.65 10.99
CA GLY A 166 16.67 37.01 9.65
C GLY A 166 15.89 36.39 8.49
N MET A 167 15.08 35.35 8.73
CA MET A 167 14.34 34.64 7.68
C MET A 167 12.82 34.84 7.74
N ARG A 168 12.33 35.67 8.66
CA ARG A 168 10.88 35.91 8.83
C ARG A 168 10.22 36.50 7.59
N GLU A 169 10.89 37.44 6.93
CA GLU A 169 10.37 38.07 5.72
C GLU A 169 10.31 37.08 4.56
N LEU A 170 11.37 36.27 4.38
CA LEU A 170 11.43 35.24 3.36
C LEU A 170 10.26 34.25 3.50
N VAL A 171 10.05 33.73 4.72
CA VAL A 171 8.95 32.79 5.00
C VAL A 171 7.59 33.47 4.88
N SER A 172 7.45 34.73 5.27
CA SER A 172 6.20 35.48 5.11
C SER A 172 5.84 35.70 3.64
N ARG A 173 6.83 36.00 2.78
CA ARG A 173 6.62 36.10 1.33
C ARG A 173 6.21 34.77 0.72
N TYR A 174 6.84 33.68 1.13
CA TYR A 174 6.51 32.33 0.66
C TYR A 174 5.10 31.89 1.07
N LEU A 175 4.71 32.10 2.34
CA LEU A 175 3.38 31.73 2.84
C LEU A 175 2.24 32.59 2.26
N ARG A 176 2.54 33.79 1.76
CA ARG A 176 1.58 34.67 1.06
C ARG A 176 1.37 34.31 -0.40
N ARG A 177 2.22 33.46 -0.99
CA ARG A 177 2.05 33.03 -2.37
C ARG A 177 0.75 32.20 -2.45
N PRO A 178 -0.18 32.51 -3.37
CA PRO A 178 -1.33 31.65 -3.61
C PRO A 178 -0.82 30.23 -3.84
N ARG A 179 -1.39 29.24 -3.15
CA ARG A 179 -1.28 27.86 -3.64
C ARG A 179 -1.99 27.87 -4.98
N ASP A 180 -1.28 27.54 -6.05
CA ASP A 180 -1.93 27.28 -7.34
C ASP A 180 -3.06 26.29 -7.09
N THR A 181 -4.29 26.79 -7.17
CA THR A 181 -5.48 25.97 -7.29
C THR A 181 -5.35 25.29 -8.64
N HIS A 182 -5.25 23.96 -8.63
CA HIS A 182 -5.44 23.17 -9.83
C HIS A 182 -6.87 23.41 -10.33
N GLU A 183 -7.02 24.37 -11.24
CA GLU A 183 -8.09 24.40 -12.23
C GLU A 183 -7.44 24.48 -13.61
N ASP A 184 -8.01 23.70 -14.51
CA ASP A 184 -7.61 23.46 -15.90
C ASP A 184 -7.46 24.77 -16.70
N GLY A 185 -6.45 24.84 -17.57
CA GLY A 185 -6.39 25.86 -18.63
C GLY A 185 -5.00 26.46 -18.86
N ASP A 186 -4.44 26.14 -20.03
CA ASP A 186 -3.30 26.77 -20.71
C ASP A 186 -1.87 26.62 -20.14
N ARG A 187 -1.10 25.81 -20.89
CA ARG A 187 0.34 25.66 -20.76
C ARG A 187 1.05 26.87 -21.37
N VAL A 188 1.47 27.80 -20.51
CA VAL A 188 2.65 28.62 -20.79
C VAL A 188 3.85 27.95 -20.12
N ASN A 189 4.82 27.53 -20.94
CA ASN A 189 6.13 27.06 -20.49
C ASN A 189 6.84 28.18 -19.72
N VAL A 190 6.74 28.18 -18.39
CA VAL A 190 7.69 28.91 -17.54
C VAL A 190 8.72 27.91 -17.04
N VAL A 191 9.86 27.95 -17.71
CA VAL A 191 11.10 27.28 -17.35
C VAL A 191 11.63 27.89 -16.04
N GLU A 192 12.25 27.03 -15.21
CA GLU A 192 12.92 27.27 -13.92
C GLU A 192 12.06 27.28 -12.64
N SER A 193 11.80 26.07 -12.12
CA SER A 193 11.53 25.83 -10.71
C SER A 193 12.73 26.24 -9.86
N ARG A 194 12.66 27.40 -9.18
CA ARG A 194 13.59 27.72 -8.08
C ARG A 194 13.50 26.60 -7.03
N PRO A 195 14.64 26.10 -6.49
CA PRO A 195 14.61 25.12 -5.42
C PRO A 195 13.83 25.68 -4.24
N THR A 196 13.03 24.85 -3.57
CA THR A 196 12.25 25.29 -2.41
C THR A 196 13.23 25.60 -1.27
N ILE A 197 13.55 26.88 -1.07
CA ILE A 197 14.44 27.38 -0.01
C ILE A 197 13.82 27.17 1.40
N ILE A 198 12.58 26.67 1.48
CA ILE A 198 11.79 26.57 2.71
C ILE A 198 11.38 25.11 2.94
N GLY A 199 11.59 24.59 4.16
CA GLY A 199 11.29 23.19 4.51
C GLY A 199 9.80 22.85 4.64
N ARG A 200 9.42 21.77 5.35
CA ARG A 200 8.00 21.49 5.72
C ARG A 200 7.65 21.80 7.19
N LEU A 201 6.73 22.75 7.41
CA LEU A 201 6.29 23.14 8.77
C LEU A 201 5.37 22.08 9.37
N ASN A 202 4.54 21.50 8.53
CA ASN A 202 3.58 20.48 8.88
C ASN A 202 4.23 19.10 8.97
N ARG A 203 3.54 18.19 9.66
CA ARG A 203 3.86 16.75 9.60
C ARG A 203 3.82 16.28 8.15
N LYS A 204 4.81 15.49 7.76
CA LYS A 204 4.82 14.79 6.47
C LYS A 204 3.99 13.51 6.62
N TRP A 205 3.29 13.18 5.56
CA TRP A 205 2.52 11.95 5.42
C TRP A 205 3.20 11.10 4.35
N THR A 206 3.02 9.78 4.43
CA THR A 206 3.28 8.91 3.28
C THR A 206 2.40 9.34 2.10
N HIS A 207 2.85 9.03 0.89
CA HIS A 207 2.25 9.52 -0.34
C HIS A 207 0.93 8.79 -0.64
N ASN A 208 1.00 7.47 -0.79
CA ASN A 208 -0.15 6.62 -1.09
C ASN A 208 0.07 5.20 -0.60
N GLU A 209 -1.03 4.44 -0.57
CA GLU A 209 -1.01 2.98 -0.48
C GLU A 209 -1.19 2.41 -1.88
N GLN A 210 -0.28 1.53 -2.29
CA GLN A 210 -0.36 0.80 -3.55
C GLN A 210 -0.96 -0.58 -3.28
N LEU A 211 -2.00 -0.95 -4.03
CA LEU A 211 -2.59 -2.29 -3.98
C LEU A 211 -2.29 -3.06 -5.26
N PHE A 212 -2.12 -4.38 -5.11
CA PHE A 212 -2.21 -5.31 -6.23
C PHE A 212 -3.41 -6.22 -6.04
N VAL A 213 -4.32 -6.21 -7.01
CA VAL A 213 -5.65 -6.79 -6.92
C VAL A 213 -5.89 -7.71 -8.10
N ARG A 214 -6.41 -8.92 -7.83
CA ARG A 214 -6.84 -9.84 -8.88
C ARG A 214 -8.17 -9.37 -9.48
N PRO A 215 -8.49 -9.63 -10.75
CA PRO A 215 -9.73 -9.17 -11.42
C PRO A 215 -11.06 -9.51 -10.70
N CYS A 216 -11.04 -10.51 -9.83
CA CYS A 216 -12.12 -11.00 -8.97
C CYS A 216 -12.31 -10.14 -7.71
N GLY A 217 -11.44 -9.18 -7.46
CA GLY A 217 -11.45 -8.27 -6.32
C GLY A 217 -10.56 -8.72 -5.15
N VAL A 218 -9.94 -9.89 -5.18
CA VAL A 218 -9.01 -10.36 -4.13
C VAL A 218 -7.74 -9.52 -4.14
N ILE A 219 -7.40 -8.89 -3.01
CA ILE A 219 -6.20 -8.07 -2.86
C ILE A 219 -5.05 -9.01 -2.44
N VAL A 220 -4.01 -9.13 -3.24
CA VAL A 220 -2.92 -10.09 -2.99
C VAL A 220 -1.68 -9.45 -2.40
N SER A 221 -1.55 -8.12 -2.47
CA SER A 221 -0.41 -7.39 -1.91
C SER A 221 -0.74 -5.93 -1.71
N ARG A 222 -0.01 -5.29 -0.78
CA ARG A 222 -0.08 -3.86 -0.47
C ARG A 222 1.31 -3.33 -0.16
N CYS A 223 1.58 -2.07 -0.51
CA CYS A 223 2.78 -1.36 -0.09
C CYS A 223 2.51 0.13 0.17
N THR A 224 3.17 0.68 1.19
CA THR A 224 3.14 2.11 1.51
C THR A 224 4.25 2.85 0.76
N PHE A 225 3.89 3.83 -0.06
CA PHE A 225 4.86 4.70 -0.74
C PHE A 225 5.09 5.99 0.04
N TYR A 226 6.35 6.36 0.27
CA TYR A 226 6.70 7.45 1.19
C TYR A 226 6.80 8.84 0.54
N HIS A 227 7.08 8.92 -0.75
CA HIS A 227 7.41 10.20 -1.38
C HIS A 227 6.62 10.48 -2.65
N ALA A 228 6.56 9.49 -3.54
CA ALA A 228 5.88 9.57 -4.81
C ALA A 228 5.48 8.17 -5.25
N GLU A 229 4.51 8.10 -6.15
CA GLU A 229 4.25 6.94 -6.99
C GLU A 229 5.29 6.89 -8.13
N GLY A 230 6.55 6.68 -7.76
CA GLY A 230 7.66 6.61 -8.70
C GLY A 230 7.71 5.26 -9.41
N LEU A 231 8.16 5.25 -10.67
CA LEU A 231 8.29 4.03 -11.48
C LEU A 231 9.17 2.96 -10.79
N GLU A 232 10.26 3.37 -10.14
CA GLU A 232 11.12 2.46 -9.38
C GLU A 232 10.39 1.84 -8.18
N SER A 233 9.61 2.64 -7.44
CA SER A 233 8.84 2.13 -6.28
C SER A 233 7.75 1.15 -6.70
N CYS A 234 7.07 1.41 -7.82
CA CYS A 234 6.13 0.49 -8.43
C CYS A 234 6.81 -0.80 -8.93
N ASN A 235 7.98 -0.70 -9.57
CA ASN A 235 8.75 -1.87 -9.99
C ASN A 235 9.18 -2.73 -8.79
N ASP A 236 9.74 -2.10 -7.75
CA ASP A 236 10.14 -2.77 -6.51
C ASP A 236 8.94 -3.46 -5.84
N PHE A 237 7.79 -2.78 -5.79
CA PHE A 237 6.55 -3.35 -5.25
C PHE A 237 6.13 -4.62 -6.00
N LEU A 238 6.14 -4.60 -7.33
CA LEU A 238 5.80 -5.77 -8.15
C LEU A 238 6.81 -6.91 -7.97
N LYS A 239 8.11 -6.62 -7.91
CA LYS A 239 9.16 -7.63 -7.69
C LYS A 239 9.11 -8.27 -6.31
N VAL A 240 8.81 -7.48 -5.28
CA VAL A 240 8.58 -7.98 -3.91
C VAL A 240 7.31 -8.82 -3.85
N THR A 241 6.25 -8.39 -4.56
CA THR A 241 4.98 -9.13 -4.62
C THR A 241 5.11 -10.44 -5.37
N PHE A 242 5.93 -10.51 -6.42
CA PHE A 242 6.07 -11.68 -7.28
C PHE A 242 7.53 -12.15 -7.37
N PRO A 243 8.10 -12.79 -6.34
CA PRO A 243 9.50 -13.19 -6.36
C PRO A 243 9.74 -14.35 -7.33
N THR A 244 9.94 -14.04 -8.63
CA THR A 244 10.09 -15.02 -9.72
C THR A 244 11.34 -15.88 -9.61
N SER A 245 12.34 -15.47 -8.83
CA SER A 245 13.49 -16.28 -8.46
C SER A 245 13.10 -17.51 -7.61
N GLN A 246 12.07 -17.39 -6.78
CA GLN A 246 11.54 -18.48 -5.95
C GLN A 246 10.35 -19.17 -6.61
N TYR A 247 9.48 -18.38 -7.25
CA TYR A 247 8.23 -18.83 -7.87
C TYR A 247 8.14 -18.31 -9.31
N PRO A 248 8.75 -18.99 -10.30
CA PRO A 248 8.80 -18.50 -11.67
C PRO A 248 7.43 -18.21 -12.27
N SER A 249 6.39 -18.96 -11.89
CA SER A 249 5.02 -18.83 -12.39
C SER A 249 4.09 -17.98 -11.52
N CYS A 250 4.61 -17.21 -10.56
CA CYS A 250 3.78 -16.35 -9.71
C CYS A 250 3.36 -15.03 -10.38
N LEU A 251 4.20 -14.50 -11.27
CA LEU A 251 3.96 -13.24 -11.97
C LEU A 251 2.78 -13.41 -12.94
N PRO A 252 1.76 -12.52 -12.91
CA PRO A 252 0.62 -12.65 -13.81
C PRO A 252 1.01 -12.52 -15.27
N SER A 253 0.23 -13.17 -16.13
CA SER A 253 0.38 -13.09 -17.59
C SER A 253 0.15 -11.66 -18.08
N TYR A 254 -0.78 -10.93 -17.45
CA TYR A 254 -1.05 -9.51 -17.73
C TYR A 254 -1.14 -8.68 -16.45
N ILE A 255 -0.50 -7.51 -16.46
CA ILE A 255 -0.60 -6.52 -15.39
C ILE A 255 -1.27 -5.28 -15.96
N PHE A 256 -2.40 -4.89 -15.39
CA PHE A 256 -3.06 -3.62 -15.66
C PHE A 256 -2.53 -2.56 -14.71
N TYR A 257 -2.07 -1.44 -15.26
CA TYR A 257 -1.64 -0.26 -14.53
C TYR A 257 -1.64 0.95 -15.47
N ASP A 258 -2.22 2.05 -15.03
CA ASP A 258 -2.40 3.27 -15.82
C ASP A 258 -1.09 3.78 -16.40
N ASN A 259 -0.02 3.78 -15.60
CA ASN A 259 1.27 4.31 -16.03
C ASN A 259 2.20 3.24 -16.65
N ASN A 260 1.64 2.14 -17.16
CA ASN A 260 2.43 1.04 -17.75
C ASN A 260 3.25 1.47 -18.96
N CYS A 261 2.81 2.46 -19.73
CA CYS A 261 3.57 2.98 -20.86
C CYS A 261 4.91 3.60 -20.42
N GLN A 262 4.92 4.37 -19.34
CA GLN A 262 6.15 4.93 -18.77
C GLN A 262 6.96 3.86 -18.03
N MET A 263 6.29 2.96 -17.32
CA MET A 263 6.93 1.81 -16.68
C MET A 263 7.74 1.00 -17.70
N LEU A 264 7.11 0.61 -18.81
CA LEU A 264 7.76 -0.19 -19.84
C LEU A 264 8.93 0.55 -20.51
N ARG A 265 8.79 1.86 -20.78
CA ARG A 265 9.91 2.69 -21.26
C ARG A 265 11.09 2.70 -20.28
N HIS A 266 10.80 2.85 -18.99
CA HIS A 266 11.82 2.83 -17.94
C HIS A 266 12.53 1.47 -17.85
N LEU A 267 11.76 0.37 -17.86
CA LEU A 267 12.29 -1.00 -17.82
C LEU A 267 13.19 -1.31 -19.02
N TRP A 268 12.82 -0.88 -20.22
CA TRP A 268 13.65 -1.06 -21.41
C TRP A 268 14.95 -0.27 -21.35
N LYS A 269 14.90 0.96 -20.83
CA LYS A 269 16.11 1.76 -20.60
C LYS A 269 17.06 1.08 -19.60
N GLN A 270 16.51 0.44 -18.58
CA GLN A 270 17.26 -0.35 -17.60
C GLN A 270 17.68 -1.73 -18.09
N ARG A 271 17.15 -2.19 -19.24
CA ARG A 271 17.34 -3.55 -19.79
C ARG A 271 16.95 -4.64 -18.78
N ASP A 272 15.90 -4.41 -18.02
CA ASP A 272 15.41 -5.33 -16.99
C ASP A 272 14.58 -6.46 -17.64
N PRO A 273 15.03 -7.74 -17.60
CA PRO A 273 14.35 -8.83 -18.26
C PRO A 273 13.14 -9.38 -17.48
N TYR A 274 12.88 -8.88 -16.26
CA TYR A 274 11.92 -9.46 -15.33
C TYR A 274 10.49 -9.59 -15.91
N TYR A 275 10.05 -8.63 -16.73
CA TYR A 275 8.70 -8.59 -17.32
C TYR A 275 8.61 -9.13 -18.76
N ASN A 276 9.67 -9.76 -19.29
CA ASN A 276 9.71 -10.19 -20.70
C ASN A 276 8.61 -11.20 -21.07
N LYS A 277 7.98 -11.83 -20.07
CA LYS A 277 6.91 -12.83 -20.23
C LYS A 277 5.54 -12.33 -19.75
N THR A 278 5.40 -11.02 -19.53
CA THR A 278 4.18 -10.40 -18.99
C THR A 278 3.73 -9.26 -19.89
N GLY A 279 2.45 -9.25 -20.25
CA GLY A 279 1.84 -8.11 -20.93
C GLY A 279 1.64 -6.95 -19.96
N MET A 280 2.30 -5.83 -20.24
CA MET A 280 2.14 -4.58 -19.48
C MET A 280 1.04 -3.74 -20.13
N VAL A 281 -0.16 -3.77 -19.54
CA VAL A 281 -1.38 -3.25 -20.15
C VAL A 281 -1.83 -1.96 -19.45
N VAL A 282 -2.15 -0.94 -20.23
CA VAL A 282 -2.72 0.32 -19.72
C VAL A 282 -4.25 0.19 -19.64
N GLU A 283 -4.89 0.79 -18.63
CA GLU A 283 -6.36 0.76 -18.56
C GLU A 283 -7.00 1.49 -19.76
N THR A 284 -8.15 1.01 -20.24
CA THR A 284 -8.82 1.55 -21.44
C THR A 284 -9.18 3.02 -21.32
N TRP A 285 -9.47 3.52 -20.11
CA TRP A 285 -9.72 4.94 -19.89
C TRP A 285 -8.44 5.77 -19.98
N HIS A 286 -7.35 5.33 -19.35
CA HIS A 286 -6.05 5.98 -19.49
C HIS A 286 -5.59 6.04 -20.95
N ALA A 287 -5.85 4.97 -21.72
CA ALA A 287 -5.58 4.91 -23.15
C ALA A 287 -6.30 6.02 -23.97
N GLN A 288 -7.50 6.46 -23.54
CA GLN A 288 -8.25 7.55 -24.17
C GLN A 288 -7.71 8.93 -23.79
N SER A 289 -7.07 9.06 -22.63
CA SER A 289 -6.50 10.33 -22.13
C SER A 289 -5.12 10.66 -22.72
N HIS A 290 -4.50 9.75 -23.46
CA HIS A 290 -3.26 10.03 -24.18
C HIS A 290 -3.51 10.95 -25.38
N LYS A 291 -2.52 11.79 -25.71
CA LYS A 291 -2.46 12.42 -27.03
C LYS A 291 -2.42 11.32 -28.09
N GLU A 292 -3.16 11.50 -29.19
CA GLU A 292 -3.27 10.55 -30.32
C GLU A 292 -1.91 10.06 -30.88
N THR A 293 -0.83 10.78 -30.57
CA THR A 293 0.55 10.57 -31.02
C THR A 293 1.42 9.70 -30.12
N ASP A 294 0.94 9.15 -29.00
CA ASP A 294 1.75 8.21 -28.19
C ASP A 294 1.80 6.81 -28.83
N GLU A 295 2.56 6.70 -29.93
CA GLU A 295 2.76 5.46 -30.71
C GLU A 295 3.26 4.32 -29.82
N PHE A 296 4.06 4.63 -28.80
CA PHE A 296 4.60 3.63 -27.88
C PHE A 296 3.49 2.92 -27.11
N CYS A 297 2.59 3.69 -26.48
CA CYS A 297 1.45 3.13 -25.75
C CYS A 297 0.57 2.30 -26.70
N ARG A 298 0.30 2.83 -27.89
CA ARG A 298 -0.51 2.16 -28.93
C ARG A 298 0.06 0.82 -29.36
N ARG A 299 1.38 0.73 -29.47
CA ARG A 299 2.07 -0.45 -29.97
C ARG A 299 2.25 -1.54 -28.91
N TRP A 300 2.50 -1.14 -27.66
CA TRP A 300 3.00 -2.07 -26.63
C TRP A 300 2.09 -2.25 -25.42
N CYS A 301 1.19 -1.30 -25.13
CA CYS A 301 0.44 -1.29 -23.87
C CYS A 301 -1.09 -1.31 -24.05
N LEU A 302 -1.60 -1.07 -25.26
CA LEU A 302 -3.04 -1.06 -25.49
C LEU A 302 -3.67 -2.45 -25.26
N PRO A 303 -4.76 -2.56 -24.49
CA PRO A 303 -5.47 -3.82 -24.27
C PRO A 303 -5.86 -4.53 -25.57
N SER A 304 -6.26 -3.78 -26.61
CA SER A 304 -6.69 -4.32 -27.91
C SER A 304 -5.58 -4.99 -28.70
N ARG A 305 -4.31 -4.83 -28.28
CA ARG A 305 -3.16 -5.51 -28.89
C ARG A 305 -3.02 -6.97 -28.47
N PHE A 306 -3.71 -7.38 -27.42
CA PHE A 306 -3.63 -8.72 -26.83
C PHE A 306 -4.93 -9.47 -27.08
N PRO A 307 -5.00 -10.36 -28.11
CA PRO A 307 -6.20 -11.13 -28.42
C PRO A 307 -6.70 -11.96 -27.24
N GLU A 308 -5.78 -12.40 -26.37
CA GLU A 308 -6.08 -13.19 -25.18
C GLU A 308 -6.90 -12.39 -24.15
N LEU A 309 -6.91 -11.06 -24.21
CA LEU A 309 -7.74 -10.22 -23.33
C LEU A 309 -9.18 -10.05 -23.84
N ILE A 310 -9.47 -10.51 -25.06
CA ILE A 310 -10.77 -10.34 -25.72
C ILE A 310 -11.48 -11.70 -25.77
N MET A 311 -12.77 -11.69 -25.47
CA MET A 311 -13.68 -12.82 -25.64
C MET A 311 -14.79 -12.45 -26.60
N ASP A 312 -15.31 -13.44 -27.33
CA ASP A 312 -16.60 -13.32 -28.00
C ASP A 312 -17.70 -13.29 -26.93
N ASP A 313 -18.66 -12.37 -27.05
CA ASP A 313 -19.79 -12.28 -26.13
C ASP A 313 -20.92 -13.27 -26.45
N GLY A 314 -20.75 -14.10 -27.49
CA GLY A 314 -21.72 -15.09 -27.95
C GLY A 314 -22.89 -14.49 -28.73
N LYS A 315 -22.89 -13.17 -28.94
CA LYS A 315 -23.91 -12.39 -29.67
C LYS A 315 -23.29 -11.63 -30.85
N GLY A 316 -22.06 -11.97 -31.24
CA GLY A 316 -21.32 -11.31 -32.32
C GLY A 316 -20.57 -10.04 -31.90
N GLY A 317 -20.49 -9.76 -30.60
CA GLY A 317 -19.72 -8.65 -30.03
C GLY A 317 -18.45 -9.12 -29.30
N LYS A 318 -17.65 -8.14 -28.87
CA LYS A 318 -16.41 -8.38 -28.12
C LYS A 318 -16.57 -7.93 -26.67
N LYS A 319 -16.12 -8.77 -25.73
CA LYS A 319 -16.11 -8.48 -24.30
C LYS A 319 -14.70 -8.65 -23.73
N TRP A 320 -14.32 -7.78 -22.79
CA TRP A 320 -13.07 -7.93 -22.05
C TRP A 320 -13.09 -9.16 -21.14
N ARG A 321 -12.00 -9.91 -21.13
CA ARG A 321 -11.83 -11.12 -20.33
C ARG A 321 -11.71 -10.82 -18.84
N PHE A 322 -10.96 -9.78 -18.50
CA PHE A 322 -10.67 -9.40 -17.12
C PHE A 322 -11.29 -8.04 -16.77
N ASN A 323 -11.70 -7.89 -15.52
CA ASN A 323 -12.09 -6.61 -14.95
C ASN A 323 -10.83 -5.78 -14.63
N ALA A 324 -10.51 -4.81 -15.48
CA ALA A 324 -9.38 -3.90 -15.27
C ALA A 324 -9.62 -2.90 -14.13
N SER A 325 -10.87 -2.56 -13.83
CA SER A 325 -11.23 -1.60 -12.76
C SER A 325 -11.34 -2.26 -11.37
N ALA A 326 -10.81 -3.47 -11.20
CA ALA A 326 -10.86 -4.21 -9.94
C ALA A 326 -10.09 -3.49 -8.81
N ALA A 327 -8.98 -2.83 -9.15
CA ALA A 327 -8.18 -2.10 -8.17
C ALA A 327 -8.88 -0.81 -7.72
N GLU A 328 -9.48 -0.03 -8.64
CA GLU A 328 -10.29 1.14 -8.31
C GLU A 328 -11.46 0.79 -7.35
N GLN A 329 -12.17 -0.30 -7.63
CA GLN A 329 -13.25 -0.80 -6.76
C GLN A 329 -12.73 -1.20 -5.36
N ALA A 330 -11.56 -1.84 -5.31
CA ALA A 330 -10.92 -2.19 -4.04
C ALA A 330 -10.46 -0.93 -3.29
N ASN A 331 -9.92 0.07 -3.99
CA ASN A 331 -9.46 1.35 -3.46
C ASN A 331 -10.62 2.17 -2.88
N SER A 332 -11.81 2.11 -3.47
CA SER A 332 -13.02 2.74 -2.92
C SER A 332 -13.37 2.18 -1.53
N TRP A 333 -13.38 0.85 -1.38
CA TRP A 333 -13.59 0.21 -0.08
C TRP A 333 -12.44 0.51 0.90
N PHE A 334 -11.19 0.40 0.43
CA PHE A 334 -9.99 0.59 1.25
C PHE A 334 -9.90 2.03 1.79
N GLY A 335 -10.25 3.01 0.96
CA GLY A 335 -10.35 4.44 1.30
C GLY A 335 -11.26 4.73 2.49
N GLY A 336 -12.28 3.89 2.71
CA GLY A 336 -13.22 4.01 3.83
C GLY A 336 -12.54 3.91 5.21
N TYR A 337 -11.36 3.31 5.31
CA TYR A 337 -10.62 3.19 6.57
C TYR A 337 -9.74 4.40 6.88
N HIS A 338 -9.59 5.36 5.95
CA HIS A 338 -8.73 6.52 6.16
C HIS A 338 -9.00 7.27 7.48
N PRO A 339 -10.25 7.56 7.90
CA PRO A 339 -10.52 8.24 9.17
C PRO A 339 -10.05 7.46 10.41
N ILE A 340 -10.05 6.13 10.33
CA ILE A 340 -9.66 5.21 11.42
C ILE A 340 -8.14 5.20 11.59
N VAL A 341 -7.41 5.07 10.48
CA VAL A 341 -5.96 4.82 10.51
C VAL A 341 -5.12 6.10 10.54
N ARG A 342 -5.72 7.27 10.29
CA ARG A 342 -5.04 8.56 10.10
C ARG A 342 -4.02 8.91 11.19
N GLU A 343 -4.31 8.64 12.45
CA GLU A 343 -3.43 9.00 13.58
C GLU A 343 -2.80 7.77 14.25
N MET A 344 -2.76 6.63 13.56
CA MET A 344 -2.06 5.43 14.04
C MET A 344 -0.54 5.54 13.88
N SER A 345 0.20 4.86 14.76
CA SER A 345 1.63 4.60 14.50
C SER A 345 1.77 3.69 13.28
N ARG A 346 2.93 3.71 12.63
CA ARG A 346 3.20 2.86 11.45
C ARG A 346 2.88 1.39 11.71
N ALA A 347 3.38 0.82 12.80
CA ALA A 347 3.14 -0.59 13.15
C ALA A 347 1.65 -0.93 13.20
N ARG A 348 0.84 -0.09 13.87
CA ARG A 348 -0.62 -0.26 13.97
C ARG A 348 -1.32 -0.02 12.64
N TYR A 349 -0.91 1.02 11.92
CA TYR A 349 -1.44 1.37 10.60
C TYR A 349 -1.29 0.21 9.61
N THR A 350 -0.07 -0.31 9.46
CA THR A 350 0.24 -1.40 8.54
C THR A 350 -0.52 -2.66 8.94
N PHE A 351 -0.50 -3.00 10.23
CA PHE A 351 -1.17 -4.19 10.74
C PHE A 351 -2.68 -4.13 10.50
N TYR A 352 -3.31 -3.01 10.89
CA TYR A 352 -4.76 -2.83 10.79
C TYR A 352 -5.24 -3.01 9.35
N LEU A 353 -4.59 -2.36 8.38
CA LEU A 353 -5.01 -2.42 6.98
C LEU A 353 -4.88 -3.81 6.39
N ASP A 354 -3.82 -4.54 6.73
CA ASP A 354 -3.64 -5.91 6.28
C ASP A 354 -4.65 -6.87 6.92
N GLU A 355 -5.03 -6.65 8.19
CA GLU A 355 -6.13 -7.41 8.82
C GLU A 355 -7.48 -7.14 8.14
N MET A 356 -7.76 -5.88 7.79
CA MET A 356 -8.96 -5.55 7.01
C MET A 356 -8.94 -6.25 5.65
N ILE A 357 -7.79 -6.26 4.97
CA ILE A 357 -7.61 -6.98 3.70
C ILE A 357 -7.87 -8.47 3.86
N ALA A 358 -7.30 -9.10 4.89
CA ALA A 358 -7.50 -10.53 5.15
C ALA A 358 -8.99 -10.86 5.35
N MET A 359 -9.68 -10.10 6.23
CA MET A 359 -11.12 -10.28 6.47
C MET A 359 -11.95 -10.06 5.20
N ARG A 360 -11.66 -9.03 4.41
CA ARG A 360 -12.34 -8.80 3.14
C ARG A 360 -12.09 -9.94 2.16
N ASN A 361 -10.85 -10.38 2.02
CA ASN A 361 -10.52 -11.44 1.07
C ASN A 361 -11.24 -12.74 1.42
N ARG A 362 -11.34 -13.11 2.70
CA ARG A 362 -12.15 -14.27 3.14
C ARG A 362 -13.61 -14.13 2.68
N ALA A 363 -14.23 -12.96 2.90
CA ALA A 363 -15.60 -12.70 2.47
C ALA A 363 -15.76 -12.71 0.93
N VAL A 364 -14.79 -12.15 0.19
CA VAL A 364 -14.77 -12.17 -1.27
C VAL A 364 -14.63 -13.61 -1.79
N VAL A 365 -13.74 -14.41 -1.19
CA VAL A 365 -13.52 -15.81 -1.57
C VAL A 365 -14.77 -16.64 -1.30
N ALA A 366 -15.39 -16.53 -0.13
CA ALA A 366 -16.67 -17.21 0.15
C ALA A 366 -17.75 -16.86 -0.88
N LYS A 367 -17.88 -15.57 -1.24
CA LYS A 367 -18.80 -15.14 -2.31
C LYS A 367 -18.45 -15.73 -3.68
N LEU A 368 -17.16 -15.92 -3.99
CA LEU A 368 -16.72 -16.57 -5.23
C LEU A 368 -17.05 -18.06 -5.23
N GLU A 369 -16.95 -18.73 -4.08
CA GLU A 369 -17.38 -20.13 -3.90
C GLU A 369 -18.88 -20.28 -4.16
N ASP A 370 -19.70 -19.44 -3.53
CA ASP A 370 -21.16 -19.41 -3.73
C ASP A 370 -21.56 -19.17 -5.20
N GLN A 371 -20.75 -18.39 -5.92
CA GLN A 371 -20.93 -18.11 -7.34
C GLN A 371 -20.36 -19.19 -8.28
N GLY A 372 -19.87 -20.31 -7.75
CA GLY A 372 -19.29 -21.41 -8.54
C GLY A 372 -18.00 -21.04 -9.28
N GLN A 373 -17.30 -20.00 -8.83
CA GLN A 373 -16.09 -19.48 -9.48
C GLN A 373 -14.83 -20.28 -9.13
N ALA A 374 -14.95 -21.32 -8.30
CA ALA A 374 -13.88 -22.24 -7.91
C ALA A 374 -12.59 -21.49 -7.47
N PRO A 375 -12.65 -20.65 -6.44
CA PRO A 375 -11.46 -20.03 -5.90
C PRO A 375 -10.55 -21.07 -5.25
N VAL A 376 -9.27 -21.00 -5.56
CA VAL A 376 -8.24 -21.90 -5.04
C VAL A 376 -6.96 -21.13 -4.76
N LEU A 377 -6.12 -21.65 -3.87
CA LEU A 377 -4.73 -21.23 -3.76
C LEU A 377 -3.89 -22.10 -4.69
N ALA A 378 -3.15 -21.48 -5.61
CA ALA A 378 -2.27 -22.22 -6.50
C ALA A 378 -1.24 -23.01 -5.66
N PRO A 379 -1.14 -24.34 -5.84
CA PRO A 379 -0.17 -25.14 -5.12
C PRO A 379 1.26 -24.67 -5.39
N GLU A 380 2.14 -24.80 -4.40
CA GLU A 380 3.53 -24.37 -4.54
C GLU A 380 4.25 -25.05 -5.71
N SER A 381 3.93 -26.31 -5.99
CA SER A 381 4.46 -27.06 -7.14
C SER A 381 4.12 -26.39 -8.49
N VAL A 382 2.93 -25.80 -8.60
CA VAL A 382 2.51 -25.04 -9.80
C VAL A 382 3.25 -23.72 -9.88
N LEU A 383 3.44 -23.02 -8.75
CA LEU A 383 4.15 -21.74 -8.71
C LEU A 383 5.65 -21.88 -9.02
N ARG A 384 6.25 -23.02 -8.64
CA ARG A 384 7.65 -23.36 -8.91
C ARG A 384 7.89 -23.88 -10.33
N ALA A 385 6.84 -24.24 -11.07
CA ALA A 385 6.96 -24.71 -12.44
C ALA A 385 7.52 -23.61 -13.36
N PRO A 386 8.27 -23.97 -14.42
CA PRO A 386 8.78 -23.01 -15.39
C PRO A 386 7.65 -22.41 -16.23
N VAL A 387 7.73 -21.10 -16.50
CA VAL A 387 6.75 -20.39 -17.35
C VAL A 387 6.89 -20.85 -18.80
N GLN A 388 5.80 -21.39 -19.34
CA GLN A 388 5.66 -21.73 -20.76
C GLN A 388 5.00 -20.57 -21.50
N LEU A 389 5.58 -20.16 -22.63
CA LEU A 389 5.00 -19.15 -23.51
C LEU A 389 4.13 -19.82 -24.57
N ILE A 390 3.01 -19.17 -24.91
CA ILE A 390 2.20 -19.56 -26.05
C ILE A 390 3.05 -19.37 -27.30
N GLN A 391 3.36 -20.45 -28.00
CA GLN A 391 4.12 -20.37 -29.25
C GLN A 391 3.18 -19.92 -30.38
N PRO A 392 3.63 -19.00 -31.26
CA PRO A 392 2.91 -18.71 -32.49
C PRO A 392 2.83 -19.98 -33.35
N ALA A 393 1.80 -20.10 -34.18
CA ALA A 393 1.72 -21.16 -35.17
C ALA A 393 3.00 -21.15 -36.03
N ALA A 394 3.61 -22.33 -36.19
CA ALA A 394 4.80 -22.52 -37.01
C ALA A 394 4.55 -22.20 -38.49
#